data_AF-L1JL68-F1
#
_entry.id   AF-L1JL68-F1
#
_cell.length_a   1.000
_cell.length_b   1.000
_cell.length_c   1.000
_cell.angle_alpha   90.00
_cell.angle_beta   90.00
_cell.angle_gamma   90.00
#
_symmetry.space_group_name_H-M   'P 1'
#
loop_
_entity.id
_entity.type
_entity.pdbx_description
1 polymer ?
#
loop_
_entity_poly.entity_id
_entity_poly.type
_entity_poly.pdbx_seq_one_letter_code
_entity_poly.pdbx_strand_id
1 'polypeptide(L)'
;MLQARSGLALAALNGFVYAIGGNDGTERLSSGERLDGRGGGGGGGGGGGGGGGGRWMAIKSMHEARSNFALVAVKEKLFAIGGFDGKKRLSSVEVYDVKLNAWRQCASMTWPREGLAAVGVVRGGEEGGGAEILAIGGFDGSRVLRSVERYVVEEDRWEKAVDLKMPRAFLGAFGRGGRVFACGGQDDQGNFHDTVEMLTRDENSSSSSSWSLVPSLLLPEPCCSFATGCI
;
A
#
# COMPACT_ATOMS: atom_id res chain seq x y z
N MET A 1 -0.74 -3.56 19.74
CA MET A 1 -1.43 -4.34 18.68
C MET A 1 -2.20 -5.44 19.38
N LEU A 2 -3.41 -5.78 18.91
CA LEU A 2 -4.34 -6.73 19.53
C LEU A 2 -3.97 -8.18 19.21
N GLN A 3 -3.31 -8.42 18.08
CA GLN A 3 -2.82 -9.73 17.66
C GLN A 3 -1.42 -9.59 17.07
N ALA A 4 -0.55 -10.60 17.26
CA ALA A 4 0.73 -10.66 16.58
C ALA A 4 0.51 -10.95 15.09
N ARG A 5 1.21 -10.23 14.21
CA ARG A 5 1.00 -10.31 12.75
C ARG A 5 2.34 -10.16 12.04
N SER A 6 2.61 -11.02 11.06
CA SER A 6 3.69 -10.88 10.07
C SER A 6 3.10 -10.71 8.67
N GLY A 7 3.80 -10.01 7.77
CA GLY A 7 3.29 -9.74 6.42
C GLY A 7 1.97 -8.94 6.39
N LEU A 8 1.69 -8.19 7.47
CA LEU A 8 0.58 -7.25 7.51
C LEU A 8 0.88 -6.02 6.63
N ALA A 9 -0.16 -5.26 6.32
CA ALA A 9 0.00 -3.95 5.68
C ALA A 9 -0.37 -2.81 6.66
N LEU A 10 0.35 -1.70 6.54
CA LEU A 10 0.17 -0.49 7.35
C LEU A 10 -0.21 0.70 6.46
N ALA A 11 -1.13 1.53 6.92
CA ALA A 11 -1.46 2.81 6.28
C ALA A 11 -1.86 3.86 7.33
N ALA A 12 -1.48 5.10 7.08
CA ALA A 12 -1.95 6.24 7.88
C ALA A 12 -3.14 6.91 7.17
N LEU A 13 -4.22 7.18 7.91
CA LEU A 13 -5.40 7.88 7.39
C LEU A 13 -6.13 8.61 8.52
N ASN A 14 -6.46 9.88 8.32
CA ASN A 14 -7.21 10.73 9.26
C ASN A 14 -6.58 10.79 10.67
N GLY A 15 -5.25 10.70 10.76
CA GLY A 15 -4.50 10.69 12.03
C GLY A 15 -4.51 9.33 12.76
N PHE A 16 -5.04 8.28 12.14
CA PHE A 16 -4.94 6.91 12.64
C PHE A 16 -3.91 6.12 11.84
N VAL A 17 -3.25 5.17 12.50
CA VAL A 17 -2.48 4.11 11.85
C VAL A 17 -3.35 2.86 11.80
N TYR A 18 -3.49 2.27 10.62
CA TYR A 18 -4.23 1.02 10.39
C TYR A 18 -3.26 -0.12 10.16
N ALA A 19 -3.46 -1.23 10.84
CA ALA A 19 -2.72 -2.48 10.70
C ALA A 19 -3.69 -3.59 10.30
N ILE A 20 -3.55 -4.08 9.07
CA ILE A 20 -4.56 -4.93 8.42
C ILE A 20 -3.93 -6.26 7.99
N GLY A 21 -4.65 -7.35 8.21
CA GLY A 21 -4.31 -8.68 7.74
C GLY A 21 -3.04 -9.24 8.37
N GLY A 22 -2.24 -9.93 7.55
CA GLY A 22 -1.02 -10.63 7.94
C GLY A 22 -1.24 -12.09 8.31
N ASN A 23 -0.29 -12.66 9.03
CA ASN A 23 -0.28 -14.02 9.55
C ASN A 23 0.05 -14.01 11.04
N ASP A 24 -0.74 -14.69 11.87
CA ASP A 24 -0.49 -14.82 13.31
C ASP A 24 0.44 -15.98 13.70
N GLY A 25 0.95 -16.70 12.70
CA GLY A 25 1.75 -17.92 12.88
C GLY A 25 0.95 -19.18 12.60
N THR A 26 -0.38 -19.10 12.54
CA THR A 26 -1.27 -20.22 12.25
C THR A 26 -2.08 -20.00 10.99
N GLU A 27 -2.70 -18.83 10.83
CA GLU A 27 -3.59 -18.54 9.71
C GLU A 27 -3.38 -17.14 9.12
N ARG A 28 -3.84 -16.96 7.88
CA ARG A 28 -3.93 -15.62 7.28
C ARG A 28 -5.13 -14.89 7.84
N LEU A 29 -4.92 -13.63 8.17
CA LEU A 29 -5.90 -12.82 8.84
C LEU A 29 -6.62 -11.91 7.84
N SER A 30 -7.92 -11.78 8.00
CA SER A 30 -8.73 -10.69 7.41
C SER A 30 -8.96 -9.54 8.40
N SER A 31 -8.63 -9.76 9.68
CA SER A 31 -8.85 -8.78 10.75
C SER A 31 -7.94 -7.58 10.59
N GLY A 32 -8.41 -6.44 11.08
CA GLY A 32 -7.66 -5.20 11.09
C GLY A 32 -7.88 -4.43 12.38
N GLU A 33 -6.94 -3.56 12.69
CA GLU A 33 -6.96 -2.73 13.89
C GLU A 33 -6.37 -1.35 13.58
N ARG A 34 -6.80 -0.34 14.32
CA ARG A 34 -6.31 1.03 14.20
C ARG A 34 -5.83 1.59 15.52
N LEU A 35 -4.84 2.45 15.46
CA LEU A 35 -4.28 3.19 16.58
C LEU A 35 -4.45 4.69 16.30
N ASP A 36 -4.94 5.45 17.30
CA ASP A 36 -4.90 6.90 17.22
C ASP A 36 -3.44 7.39 17.29
N GLY A 37 -2.97 7.98 16.19
CA GLY A 37 -1.60 8.47 16.05
C GLY A 37 -1.42 9.90 16.60
N ARG A 38 -2.48 10.57 17.04
CA ARG A 38 -2.43 11.97 17.50
C ARG A 38 -1.90 12.14 18.92
N GLY A 39 -1.64 11.05 19.63
CA GLY A 39 -0.93 11.02 20.91
C GLY A 39 -1.44 12.01 21.96
N GLY A 40 -2.45 11.63 22.76
CA GLY A 40 -2.66 12.15 24.13
C GLY A 40 -2.70 13.67 24.38
N GLY A 41 -2.83 14.52 23.37
CA GLY A 41 -2.76 15.99 23.49
C GLY A 41 -4.09 16.68 23.23
N GLY A 42 -5.03 16.61 24.19
CA GLY A 42 -6.27 17.39 24.16
C GLY A 42 -6.97 17.34 25.52
N GLY A 43 -6.86 18.43 26.28
CA GLY A 43 -7.07 18.47 27.72
C GLY A 43 -8.51 18.37 28.25
N GLY A 44 -8.58 17.95 29.50
CA GLY A 44 -9.76 17.94 30.38
C GLY A 44 -9.38 17.25 31.69
N GLY A 45 -9.10 18.03 32.73
CA GLY A 45 -8.37 17.62 33.94
C GLY A 45 -8.94 16.47 34.78
N GLY A 46 -8.04 15.85 35.55
CA GLY A 46 -8.36 14.89 36.61
C GLY A 46 -7.25 13.84 36.75
N GLY A 47 -6.56 13.82 37.88
CA GLY A 47 -5.27 13.13 38.05
C GLY A 47 -5.34 11.61 38.14
N GLY A 48 -4.18 10.98 37.93
CA GLY A 48 -3.96 9.55 38.11
C GLY A 48 -2.92 9.02 37.12
N GLY A 49 -1.71 8.71 37.59
CA GLY A 49 -0.59 8.31 36.75
C GLY A 49 -0.77 6.98 36.00
N GLY A 50 -0.22 6.91 34.78
CA GLY A 50 -0.02 5.67 34.04
C GLY A 50 -0.18 5.79 32.52
N GLY A 51 0.92 6.06 31.81
CA GLY A 51 1.14 5.68 30.39
C GLY A 51 0.17 6.20 29.34
N GLY A 52 0.44 7.38 28.77
CA GLY A 52 -0.26 7.95 27.60
C GLY A 52 -0.01 7.22 26.28
N GLY A 53 -0.11 5.89 26.25
CA GLY A 53 -0.03 5.09 25.04
C GLY A 53 -1.42 4.95 24.39
N GLY A 54 -1.56 5.35 23.13
CA GLY A 54 -2.80 5.16 22.38
C GLY A 54 -3.27 3.70 22.38
N ARG A 55 -4.59 3.46 22.42
CA ARG A 55 -5.17 2.12 22.43
C ARG A 55 -5.48 1.65 21.01
N TRP A 56 -5.03 0.44 20.67
CA TRP A 56 -5.44 -0.24 19.44
C TRP A 56 -6.93 -0.64 19.51
N MET A 57 -7.65 -0.43 18.43
CA MET A 57 -9.07 -0.73 18.30
C MET A 57 -9.33 -1.57 17.06
N ALA A 58 -10.06 -2.67 17.21
CA ALA A 58 -10.47 -3.48 16.07
C ALA A 58 -11.35 -2.67 15.11
N ILE A 59 -11.19 -2.94 13.81
CA ILE A 59 -12.10 -2.48 12.77
C ILE A 59 -12.81 -3.68 12.14
N LYS A 60 -13.77 -3.44 11.25
CA LYS A 60 -14.39 -4.53 10.50
C LYS A 60 -13.33 -5.31 9.70
N SER A 61 -13.41 -6.63 9.72
CA SER A 61 -12.54 -7.51 8.93
C SER A 61 -12.84 -7.39 7.43
N MET A 62 -11.80 -7.57 6.61
CA MET A 62 -11.92 -7.76 5.17
C MET A 62 -12.75 -9.02 4.84
N HIS A 63 -13.25 -9.10 3.61
CA HIS A 63 -13.92 -10.29 3.08
C HIS A 63 -12.93 -11.44 2.84
N GLU A 64 -11.71 -11.11 2.40
CA GLU A 64 -10.64 -12.09 2.19
C GLU A 64 -9.50 -11.89 3.19
N ALA A 65 -8.90 -12.99 3.66
CA ALA A 65 -7.67 -12.95 4.42
C ALA A 65 -6.50 -12.58 3.51
N ARG A 66 -5.59 -11.71 3.97
CA ARG A 66 -4.50 -11.20 3.13
C ARG A 66 -3.21 -11.11 3.92
N SER A 67 -2.12 -11.57 3.33
CA SER A 67 -0.74 -11.27 3.74
C SER A 67 0.08 -10.82 2.54
N ASN A 68 1.18 -10.11 2.78
CA ASN A 68 2.08 -9.62 1.73
C ASN A 68 1.33 -8.83 0.64
N PHE A 69 0.30 -8.09 1.04
CA PHE A 69 -0.53 -7.26 0.19
C PHE A 69 -0.16 -5.79 0.37
N ALA A 70 -0.59 -4.93 -0.55
CA ALA A 70 -0.42 -3.49 -0.38
C ALA A 70 -1.66 -2.86 0.23
N LEU A 71 -1.47 -1.90 1.14
CA LEU A 71 -2.52 -1.07 1.69
C LEU A 71 -2.20 0.39 1.36
N VAL A 72 -3.17 1.12 0.80
CA VAL A 72 -2.95 2.52 0.42
C VAL A 72 -4.16 3.38 0.76
N ALA A 73 -3.90 4.57 1.31
CA ALA A 73 -4.93 5.55 1.61
C ALA A 73 -5.13 6.49 0.41
N VAL A 74 -6.34 6.55 -0.13
CA VAL A 74 -6.73 7.44 -1.24
C VAL A 74 -8.16 7.91 -1.03
N LYS A 75 -8.40 9.23 -1.17
CA LYS A 75 -9.73 9.85 -1.05
C LYS A 75 -10.50 9.37 0.20
N GLU A 76 -9.87 9.53 1.37
CA GLU A 76 -10.42 9.13 2.69
C GLU A 76 -10.77 7.64 2.85
N LYS A 77 -10.27 6.76 1.98
CA LYS A 77 -10.52 5.32 2.02
C LYS A 77 -9.22 4.55 2.00
N LEU A 78 -9.24 3.31 2.48
CA LEU A 78 -8.09 2.40 2.42
C LEU A 78 -8.35 1.30 1.40
N PHE A 79 -7.42 1.10 0.47
CA PHE A 79 -7.49 0.03 -0.53
C PHE A 79 -6.51 -1.08 -0.17
N ALA A 80 -7.01 -2.29 0.07
CA ALA A 80 -6.23 -3.50 0.25
C ALA A 80 -6.14 -4.24 -1.10
N ILE A 81 -4.92 -4.37 -1.63
CA ILE A 81 -4.66 -4.76 -3.01
C ILE A 81 -3.81 -6.03 -3.02
N GLY A 82 -4.34 -7.10 -3.62
CA GLY A 82 -3.65 -8.37 -3.79
C GLY A 82 -3.32 -9.10 -2.49
N GLY A 83 -2.17 -9.77 -2.47
CA GLY A 83 -1.66 -10.58 -1.37
C GLY A 83 -1.80 -12.08 -1.57
N PHE A 84 -1.70 -12.80 -0.46
CA PHE A 84 -1.87 -14.24 -0.36
C PHE A 84 -2.82 -14.61 0.79
N ASP A 85 -3.83 -15.43 0.49
CA ASP A 85 -4.89 -15.83 1.44
C ASP A 85 -4.57 -17.10 2.24
N GLY A 86 -3.40 -17.70 2.03
CA GLY A 86 -3.01 -18.99 2.60
C GLY A 86 -3.10 -20.16 1.61
N LYS A 87 -3.80 -19.96 0.48
CA LYS A 87 -4.00 -20.96 -0.57
C LYS A 87 -3.56 -20.45 -1.94
N LYS A 88 -3.91 -19.23 -2.30
CA LYS A 88 -3.63 -18.61 -3.60
C LYS A 88 -3.22 -17.15 -3.47
N ARG A 89 -2.51 -16.67 -4.48
CA ARG A 89 -2.25 -15.24 -4.66
C ARG A 89 -3.53 -14.57 -5.15
N LEU A 90 -3.73 -13.33 -4.73
CA LEU A 90 -4.95 -12.59 -4.97
C LEU A 90 -4.70 -11.49 -6.01
N SER A 91 -5.63 -11.36 -6.95
CA SER A 91 -5.80 -10.15 -7.75
C SER A 91 -6.93 -9.26 -7.22
N SER A 92 -7.71 -9.76 -6.26
CA SER A 92 -8.84 -9.07 -5.66
C SER A 92 -8.39 -7.81 -4.92
N VAL A 93 -9.29 -6.83 -4.88
CA VAL A 93 -9.07 -5.54 -4.25
C VAL A 93 -10.30 -5.21 -3.42
N GLU A 94 -10.07 -4.75 -2.20
CA GLU A 94 -11.14 -4.30 -1.32
C GLU A 94 -10.87 -2.88 -0.86
N VAL A 95 -11.92 -2.10 -0.71
CA VAL A 95 -11.83 -0.74 -0.17
C VAL A 95 -12.62 -0.63 1.13
N TYR A 96 -11.96 -0.10 2.15
CA TYR A 96 -12.53 0.21 3.45
C TYR A 96 -13.01 1.66 3.50
N ASP A 97 -14.29 1.83 3.82
CA ASP A 97 -14.86 3.12 4.14
C ASP A 97 -14.78 3.36 5.65
N VAL A 98 -13.99 4.36 6.06
CA VAL A 98 -13.77 4.68 7.47
C VAL A 98 -15.03 5.21 8.17
N LYS A 99 -15.96 5.83 7.43
CA LYS A 99 -17.22 6.39 7.97
C LYS A 99 -18.23 5.28 8.20
N LEU A 100 -18.27 4.29 7.31
CA LEU A 100 -19.17 3.14 7.40
C LEU A 100 -18.61 1.98 8.23
N ASN A 101 -17.29 1.97 8.53
CA ASN A 101 -16.60 0.83 9.12
C ASN A 101 -16.91 -0.47 8.38
N ALA A 102 -16.76 -0.44 7.05
CA ALA A 102 -17.13 -1.55 6.18
C ALA A 102 -16.19 -1.66 4.98
N TRP A 103 -15.95 -2.90 4.57
CA TRP A 103 -15.23 -3.23 3.34
C TRP A 103 -16.21 -3.52 2.21
N ARG A 104 -15.87 -3.08 1.00
CA ARG A 104 -16.52 -3.53 -0.25
C ARG A 104 -15.47 -4.05 -1.22
N GLN A 105 -15.87 -4.97 -2.08
CA GLN A 105 -15.06 -5.40 -3.21
C GLN A 105 -14.98 -4.28 -4.27
N CYS A 106 -13.84 -4.24 -4.97
CA CYS A 106 -13.56 -3.42 -6.15
C CYS A 106 -13.21 -4.32 -7.34
N ALA A 107 -13.01 -3.73 -8.51
CA ALA A 107 -12.46 -4.43 -9.65
C ALA A 107 -11.09 -5.03 -9.31
N SER A 108 -10.91 -6.28 -9.72
CA SER A 108 -9.67 -7.03 -9.55
C SER A 108 -8.62 -6.60 -10.57
N MET A 109 -7.35 -6.71 -10.18
CA MET A 109 -6.22 -6.61 -11.09
C MET A 109 -6.27 -7.72 -12.15
N THR A 110 -5.55 -7.50 -13.25
CA THR A 110 -5.39 -8.51 -14.30
C THR A 110 -4.60 -9.71 -13.79
N TRP A 111 -3.55 -9.45 -13.01
CA TRP A 111 -2.67 -10.49 -12.47
C TRP A 111 -2.75 -10.55 -10.95
N PRO A 112 -2.73 -11.76 -10.35
CA PRO A 112 -2.57 -11.87 -8.91
C PRO A 112 -1.15 -11.42 -8.51
N ARG A 113 -1.04 -10.77 -7.35
CA ARG A 113 0.24 -10.19 -6.89
C ARG A 113 0.38 -10.38 -5.40
N GLU A 114 1.43 -11.06 -4.95
CA GLU A 114 1.93 -10.97 -3.57
C GLU A 114 3.26 -10.23 -3.52
N GLY A 115 3.59 -9.61 -2.38
CA GLY A 115 4.81 -8.82 -2.21
C GLY A 115 4.88 -7.60 -3.14
N LEU A 116 3.74 -7.11 -3.64
CA LEU A 116 3.70 -5.87 -4.43
C LEU A 116 3.81 -4.64 -3.52
N ALA A 117 4.11 -3.50 -4.14
CA ALA A 117 3.90 -2.19 -3.55
C ALA A 117 2.72 -1.49 -4.23
N ALA A 118 2.08 -0.54 -3.54
CA ALA A 118 1.09 0.33 -4.16
C ALA A 118 1.26 1.78 -3.76
N VAL A 119 1.02 2.70 -4.70
CA VAL A 119 1.13 4.15 -4.46
C VAL A 119 -0.12 4.85 -4.98
N GLY A 120 -0.77 5.61 -4.11
CA GLY A 120 -1.93 6.43 -4.42
C GLY A 120 -1.48 7.80 -4.93
N VAL A 121 -2.08 8.28 -6.00
CA VAL A 121 -1.81 9.60 -6.58
C VAL A 121 -3.14 10.32 -6.77
N VAL A 122 -3.28 11.49 -6.15
CA VAL A 122 -4.44 12.38 -6.33
C VAL A 122 -4.00 13.51 -7.26
N ARG A 123 -4.76 13.75 -8.33
CA ARG A 123 -4.47 14.80 -9.31
C ARG A 123 -5.57 15.84 -9.27
N GLY A 124 -5.21 17.13 -9.24
CA GLY A 124 -6.17 18.24 -9.40
C GLY A 124 -6.86 18.70 -8.11
N GLY A 125 -6.08 19.25 -7.16
CA GLY A 125 -6.60 20.01 -6.00
C GLY A 125 -7.57 19.26 -5.07
N GLU A 126 -7.99 19.93 -3.99
CA GLU A 126 -8.89 19.35 -2.97
C GLU A 126 -10.35 19.22 -3.43
N GLU A 127 -10.78 19.95 -4.47
CA GLU A 127 -12.22 20.12 -4.80
C GLU A 127 -12.67 19.58 -6.17
N GLY A 128 -11.82 18.90 -6.96
CA GLY A 128 -12.23 18.41 -8.28
C GLY A 128 -11.36 17.35 -8.94
N GLY A 129 -10.42 16.79 -8.17
CA GLY A 129 -9.37 15.94 -8.71
C GLY A 129 -9.73 14.47 -8.87
N GLY A 130 -9.22 13.83 -9.93
CA GLY A 130 -9.24 12.36 -10.07
C GLY A 130 -8.18 11.71 -9.16
N ALA A 131 -8.37 10.43 -8.82
CA ALA A 131 -7.35 9.68 -8.11
C ALA A 131 -7.05 8.35 -8.79
N GLU A 132 -5.81 7.92 -8.64
CA GLU A 132 -5.36 6.64 -9.15
C GLU A 132 -4.48 5.92 -8.15
N ILE A 133 -4.40 4.61 -8.29
CA ILE A 133 -3.47 3.78 -7.53
C ILE A 133 -2.60 2.99 -8.50
N LEU A 134 -1.29 3.03 -8.31
CA LEU A 134 -0.37 2.15 -9.02
C LEU A 134 -0.13 0.89 -8.20
N ALA A 135 -0.38 -0.29 -8.76
CA ALA A 135 0.08 -1.57 -8.24
C ALA A 135 1.38 -1.96 -8.96
N ILE A 136 2.49 -2.03 -8.23
CA ILE A 136 3.84 -2.07 -8.78
C ILE A 136 4.49 -3.42 -8.42
N GLY A 137 4.88 -4.18 -9.44
CA GLY A 137 5.63 -5.43 -9.27
C GLY A 137 4.86 -6.51 -8.50
N GLY A 138 5.58 -7.26 -7.67
CA GLY A 138 5.08 -8.42 -6.94
C GLY A 138 5.38 -9.75 -7.63
N PHE A 139 4.82 -10.82 -7.09
CA PHE A 139 4.98 -12.19 -7.58
C PHE A 139 3.60 -12.82 -7.86
N ASP A 140 3.42 -13.42 -9.03
CA ASP A 140 2.14 -14.00 -9.47
C ASP A 140 1.98 -15.50 -9.12
N GLY A 141 2.99 -16.10 -8.50
CA GLY A 141 3.06 -17.55 -8.26
C GLY A 141 3.98 -18.28 -9.23
N SER A 142 4.34 -17.66 -10.36
CA SER A 142 5.25 -18.22 -11.37
C SER A 142 6.50 -17.38 -11.55
N ARG A 143 6.39 -16.05 -11.57
CA ARG A 143 7.51 -15.13 -11.81
C ARG A 143 7.36 -13.83 -11.03
N VAL A 144 8.49 -13.17 -10.82
CA VAL A 144 8.50 -11.79 -10.33
C VAL A 144 8.08 -10.85 -11.47
N LEU A 145 7.22 -9.90 -11.15
CA LEU A 145 6.60 -9.00 -12.10
C LEU A 145 7.39 -7.69 -12.18
N ARG A 146 7.62 -7.23 -13.41
CA ARG A 146 7.91 -5.82 -13.71
C ARG A 146 6.65 -5.01 -14.02
N SER A 147 5.53 -5.68 -14.26
CA SER A 147 4.31 -5.03 -14.74
C SER A 147 3.75 -4.10 -13.68
N VAL A 148 3.23 -2.97 -14.13
CA VAL A 148 2.51 -2.01 -13.29
C VAL A 148 1.09 -1.89 -13.80
N GLU A 149 0.12 -1.89 -12.89
CA GLU A 149 -1.28 -1.63 -13.21
C GLU A 149 -1.73 -0.35 -12.51
N ARG A 150 -2.61 0.41 -13.17
CA ARG A 150 -3.17 1.68 -12.68
C ARG A 150 -4.66 1.51 -12.47
N TYR A 151 -5.11 1.69 -11.24
CA TYR A 151 -6.53 1.70 -10.90
C TYR A 151 -7.05 3.14 -10.96
N VAL A 152 -8.08 3.39 -11.76
CA VAL A 152 -8.79 4.67 -11.82
C VAL A 152 -9.91 4.62 -10.80
N VAL A 153 -9.77 5.40 -9.71
CA VAL A 153 -10.61 5.26 -8.52
C VAL A 153 -12.07 5.56 -8.81
N GLU A 154 -12.33 6.56 -9.65
CA GLU A 154 -13.67 7.01 -10.00
C GLU A 154 -14.40 6.02 -10.93
N GLU A 155 -13.66 5.23 -11.71
CA GLU A 155 -14.21 4.30 -12.69
C GLU A 155 -14.26 2.86 -12.19
N ASP A 156 -13.70 2.58 -11.00
CA ASP A 156 -13.54 1.22 -10.46
C ASP A 156 -12.94 0.27 -11.52
N ARG A 157 -11.82 0.69 -12.13
CA ARG A 157 -11.24 -0.01 -13.29
C ARG A 157 -9.72 0.02 -13.29
N TRP A 158 -9.12 -1.12 -13.65
CA TRP A 158 -7.68 -1.26 -13.86
C TRP A 158 -7.29 -1.04 -15.33
N GLU A 159 -6.11 -0.46 -15.50
CA GLU A 159 -5.45 -0.23 -16.78
C GLU A 159 -4.00 -0.68 -16.71
N LYS A 160 -3.44 -1.04 -17.85
CA LYS A 160 -1.99 -1.26 -17.95
C LYS A 160 -1.25 0.07 -17.80
N ALA A 161 -0.24 0.10 -16.94
CA ALA A 161 0.70 1.20 -16.83
C ALA A 161 2.07 0.82 -17.41
N VAL A 162 3.00 1.77 -17.38
CA VAL A 162 4.36 1.54 -17.87
C VAL A 162 5.08 0.58 -16.92
N ASP A 163 5.59 -0.53 -17.47
CA ASP A 163 6.36 -1.53 -16.74
C ASP A 163 7.65 -0.92 -16.15
N LEU A 164 8.05 -1.43 -14.98
CA LEU A 164 9.39 -1.24 -14.43
C LEU A 164 10.45 -1.74 -15.42
N LYS A 165 11.68 -1.24 -15.26
CA LYS A 165 12.87 -1.72 -15.97
C LYS A 165 13.27 -3.10 -15.51
N MET A 166 13.11 -3.39 -14.21
CA MET A 166 13.46 -4.69 -13.63
C MET A 166 12.27 -5.28 -12.86
N PRO A 167 12.10 -6.62 -12.85
CA PRO A 167 11.09 -7.28 -12.04
C PRO A 167 11.41 -7.11 -10.56
N ARG A 168 10.40 -6.80 -9.73
CA ARG A 168 10.60 -6.55 -8.29
C ARG A 168 9.46 -7.12 -7.47
N ALA A 169 9.75 -8.03 -6.55
CA ALA A 169 8.85 -8.48 -5.48
C ALA A 169 9.40 -8.03 -4.11
N PHE A 170 8.52 -7.94 -3.12
CA PHE A 170 8.82 -7.47 -1.75
C PHE A 170 9.54 -6.11 -1.72
N LEU A 171 9.17 -5.24 -2.66
CA LEU A 171 9.73 -3.90 -2.83
C LEU A 171 9.05 -2.86 -1.94
N GLY A 172 9.72 -1.73 -1.71
CA GLY A 172 9.11 -0.52 -1.18
C GLY A 172 8.70 0.43 -2.31
N ALA A 173 7.64 1.23 -2.12
CA ALA A 173 7.33 2.33 -3.04
C ALA A 173 6.71 3.51 -2.31
N PHE A 174 6.93 4.72 -2.83
CA PHE A 174 6.31 5.95 -2.31
C PHE A 174 6.12 6.99 -3.42
N GLY A 175 5.19 7.92 -3.20
CA GLY A 175 4.92 9.03 -4.09
C GLY A 175 5.26 10.37 -3.44
N ARG A 176 5.85 11.30 -4.20
CA ARG A 176 6.10 12.68 -3.74
C ARG A 176 6.22 13.64 -4.92
N GLY A 177 5.45 14.72 -4.90
CA GLY A 177 5.53 15.80 -5.90
C GLY A 177 5.38 15.28 -7.34
N GLY A 178 4.31 14.51 -7.61
CA GLY A 178 4.01 13.95 -8.94
C GLY A 178 4.89 12.77 -9.37
N ARG A 179 5.93 12.42 -8.60
CA ARG A 179 6.84 11.29 -8.88
C ARG A 179 6.50 10.09 -8.02
N VAL A 180 6.79 8.90 -8.54
CA VAL A 180 6.67 7.62 -7.83
C VAL A 180 8.01 6.92 -7.87
N PHE A 181 8.41 6.34 -6.73
CA PHE A 181 9.67 5.64 -6.57
C PHE A 181 9.41 4.19 -6.19
N ALA A 182 10.12 3.25 -6.80
CA ALA A 182 10.13 1.83 -6.50
C ALA A 182 11.54 1.44 -6.07
N CYS A 183 11.70 0.94 -4.85
CA CYS A 183 12.99 0.77 -4.18
C CYS A 183 13.22 -0.69 -3.83
N GLY A 184 14.40 -1.19 -4.20
CA GLY A 184 14.84 -2.54 -3.84
C GLY A 184 13.92 -3.65 -4.34
N GLY A 185 13.72 -4.66 -3.49
CA GLY A 185 13.00 -5.88 -3.81
C GLY A 185 13.89 -6.99 -4.37
N GLN A 186 13.27 -8.09 -4.75
CA GLN A 186 13.91 -9.29 -5.26
C GLN A 186 13.50 -9.53 -6.72
N ASP A 187 14.43 -9.96 -7.56
CA ASP A 187 14.17 -10.37 -8.96
C ASP A 187 13.75 -11.84 -9.09
N ASP A 188 13.54 -12.29 -10.33
CA ASP A 188 13.14 -13.67 -10.65
C ASP A 188 14.27 -14.71 -10.51
N GLN A 189 15.53 -14.29 -10.42
CA GLN A 189 16.66 -15.16 -10.07
C GLN A 189 16.91 -15.22 -8.55
N GLY A 190 16.23 -14.37 -7.79
CA GLY A 190 16.33 -14.26 -6.36
C GLY A 190 17.41 -13.31 -5.86
N ASN A 191 17.97 -12.47 -6.73
CA ASN A 191 18.89 -11.42 -6.31
C ASN A 191 18.13 -10.26 -5.69
N PHE A 192 18.73 -9.63 -4.69
CA PHE A 192 18.20 -8.41 -4.09
C PHE A 192 18.69 -7.18 -4.84
N HIS A 193 17.78 -6.27 -5.15
CA HIS A 193 18.10 -4.98 -5.70
C HIS A 193 18.48 -3.98 -4.60
N ASP A 194 19.56 -3.25 -4.81
CA ASP A 194 19.93 -2.01 -4.11
C ASP A 194 19.54 -0.75 -4.92
N THR A 195 18.83 -0.94 -6.02
CA THR A 195 18.48 0.10 -6.98
C THR A 195 17.10 0.72 -6.70
N VAL A 196 16.95 1.96 -7.14
CA VAL A 196 15.69 2.70 -7.12
C VAL A 196 15.29 3.05 -8.55
N GLU A 197 14.03 2.83 -8.88
CA GLU A 197 13.42 3.29 -10.12
C GLU A 197 12.44 4.43 -9.83
N MET A 198 12.51 5.49 -10.62
CA MET A 198 11.63 6.65 -10.54
C MET A 198 10.75 6.71 -11.79
N LEU A 199 9.44 6.78 -11.59
CA LEU A 199 8.46 7.08 -12.62
C LEU A 199 8.43 8.58 -12.87
N THR A 200 8.85 8.98 -14.06
CA THR A 200 8.61 10.33 -14.59
C THR A 200 7.33 10.29 -15.40
N ARG A 201 6.37 11.15 -15.05
CA ARG A 201 5.14 11.36 -15.81
C ARG A 201 5.21 12.73 -16.45
N ASP A 202 4.87 12.78 -17.72
CA ASP A 202 4.62 14.03 -18.40
C ASP A 202 3.15 14.38 -18.20
N GLU A 203 2.88 15.53 -17.59
CA GLU A 203 1.52 15.98 -17.32
C GLU A 203 0.79 16.38 -18.62
N ASN A 204 1.53 16.62 -19.70
CA ASN A 204 0.98 17.06 -20.98
C ASN A 204 0.81 15.94 -22.00
N SER A 205 1.31 14.73 -21.74
CA SER A 205 1.15 13.58 -22.63
C SER A 205 1.26 12.24 -21.92
N SER A 206 0.25 11.38 -22.08
CA SER A 206 0.26 10.00 -21.56
C SER A 206 1.33 9.10 -22.22
N SER A 207 1.92 9.53 -23.34
CA SER A 207 2.87 8.73 -24.13
C SER A 207 4.35 8.83 -23.71
N SER A 208 4.72 9.71 -22.77
CA SER A 208 6.11 9.92 -22.32
C SER A 208 6.39 9.45 -20.89
N SER A 209 5.45 8.74 -20.26
CA SER A 209 5.70 8.13 -18.95
C SER A 209 6.78 7.05 -19.04
N SER A 210 7.77 7.08 -18.16
CA SER A 210 8.80 6.04 -18.11
C SER A 210 9.43 5.91 -16.73
N TRP A 211 9.81 4.67 -16.40
CA TRP A 211 10.68 4.39 -15.27
C TRP A 211 12.13 4.60 -15.65
N SER A 212 12.92 5.15 -14.74
CA SER A 212 14.37 5.35 -14.91
C SER A 212 15.10 5.00 -13.62
N LEU A 213 16.28 4.40 -13.73
CA LEU A 213 17.13 4.15 -12.57
C LEU A 213 17.66 5.47 -12.03
N VAL A 214 17.56 5.67 -10.72
CA VAL A 214 18.13 6.82 -10.02
C VAL A 214 19.19 6.35 -9.01
N PRO A 215 20.22 7.16 -8.74
CA PRO A 215 21.29 6.78 -7.81
C PRO A 215 20.76 6.44 -6.41
N SER A 216 21.25 5.35 -5.81
CA SER A 216 20.88 4.89 -4.47
C SER A 216 21.26 5.87 -3.35
N LEU A 217 22.24 6.74 -3.58
CA LEU A 217 22.77 7.75 -2.64
C LEU A 217 21.82 8.95 -2.37
N LEU A 218 20.64 9.01 -3.00
CA LEU A 218 19.67 10.08 -2.77
C LEU A 218 18.62 9.75 -1.68
N LEU A 219 18.70 8.59 -1.05
CA LEU A 219 17.82 8.21 0.06
C LEU A 219 18.61 8.16 1.37
N PRO A 220 18.21 8.90 2.42
CA PRO A 220 18.74 8.64 3.75
C PRO A 220 18.23 7.27 4.23
N GLU A 221 19.16 6.32 4.39
CA GLU A 221 19.06 5.00 5.02
C GLU A 221 18.39 3.83 4.24
N PRO A 222 18.85 2.57 4.44
CA PRO A 222 18.42 1.39 3.68
C PRO A 222 16.92 1.11 3.86
N CYS A 223 16.22 1.02 2.73
CA CYS A 223 14.77 0.95 2.62
C CYS A 223 14.21 -0.43 2.96
N CYS A 224 14.16 -0.79 4.24
CA CYS A 224 13.38 -1.92 4.72
C CYS A 224 12.08 -1.39 5.35
N SER A 225 10.96 -1.53 4.64
CA SER A 225 9.58 -1.13 5.02
C SER A 225 9.33 0.39 5.18
N PHE A 226 8.86 1.03 4.10
CA PHE A 226 8.19 2.33 4.21
C PHE A 226 6.68 2.12 4.19
N ALA A 227 6.01 2.55 5.26
CA ALA A 227 4.57 2.77 5.25
C ALA A 227 4.26 3.92 4.28
N THR A 228 3.36 3.69 3.34
CA THR A 228 2.89 4.68 2.37
C THR A 228 2.03 5.73 3.08
N GLY A 229 2.68 6.80 3.56
CA GLY A 229 2.02 8.01 4.01
C GLY A 229 2.27 9.13 3.01
N CYS A 230 1.25 9.56 2.28
CA CYS A 230 1.29 10.88 1.65
C CYS A 230 1.17 11.94 2.74
N ILE A 231 2.12 12.88 2.78
CA ILE A 231 2.01 14.17 3.45
C ILE A 231 1.73 15.21 2.37
#